data_AF-A0A426QYD4-F1
#
_entry.id   AF-A0A426QYD4-F1
#
_cell.length_a   1.000
_cell.length_b   1.000
_cell.length_c   1.000
_cell.angle_alpha   90.00
_cell.angle_beta   90.00
_cell.angle_gamma   90.00
#
_symmetry.space_group_name_H-M   'P 1'
#
loop_
_entity.id
_entity.type
_entity.pdbx_description
1 polymer ?
#
loop_
_entity_poly.entity_id
_entity_poly.type
_entity_poly.pdbx_seq_one_letter_code
_entity_poly.pdbx_strand_id
1 'polypeptide(L)' 'MTRIRMVKGGPLMVEGPVEIEMPDGETVESDRVTVALCMCHRSKNYPFCDTSHRKRR' A
#
# COMPACT_ATOMS: atom_id res chain seq x y z
N MET A 1 14.09 -1.38 13.05
CA MET A 1 14.28 -1.09 11.62
C MET A 1 13.09 -1.69 10.89
N THR A 2 12.27 -0.89 10.24
CA THR A 2 11.10 -1.38 9.49
C THR A 2 11.54 -1.84 8.11
N ARG A 3 11.16 -3.05 7.70
CA ARG A 3 11.50 -3.56 6.36
C ARG A 3 10.52 -3.02 5.33
N ILE A 4 11.07 -2.48 4.25
CA ILE A 4 10.32 -2.07 3.06
C ILE A 4 10.83 -2.88 1.87
N ARG A 5 9.92 -3.45 1.09
CA ARG A 5 10.23 -4.17 -0.15
C ARG A 5 9.42 -3.62 -1.30
N MET A 6 10.11 -3.06 -2.29
CA MET A 6 9.53 -2.66 -3.57
C MET A 6 9.29 -3.88 -4.46
N VAL A 7 8.08 -4.02 -5.00
CA VAL A 7 7.74 -5.03 -6.00
C VAL A 7 7.68 -4.37 -7.37
N LYS A 8 8.48 -4.85 -8.34
CA LYS A 8 8.48 -4.33 -9.71
C LYS A 8 7.07 -4.43 -10.32
N GLY A 9 6.48 -3.29 -10.68
CA GLY A 9 5.12 -3.21 -11.24
C GLY A 9 4.01 -3.57 -10.24
N GLY A 10 4.33 -3.68 -8.95
CA GLY A 10 3.43 -4.09 -7.88
C GLY A 10 3.40 -3.09 -6.72
N PRO A 11 2.89 -3.51 -5.55
CA PRO A 11 2.80 -2.66 -4.37
C PRO A 11 4.15 -2.46 -3.67
N LEU A 12 4.18 -1.48 -2.78
CA LEU A 12 5.20 -1.35 -1.74
C LEU A 12 4.81 -2.22 -0.55
N MET A 13 5.62 -3.21 -0.21
CA MET A 13 5.39 -4.07 0.95
C MET A 13 6.08 -3.46 2.16
N VAL A 14 5.34 -3.25 3.25
CA VAL A 14 5.84 -2.67 4.50
C VAL A 14 5.53 -3.64 5.64
N GLU A 15 6.51 -3.91 6.50
CA GLU A 15 6.26 -4.59 7.77
C GLU A 15 5.48 -3.65 8.71
N GLY A 16 4.29 -4.09 9.14
CA GLY A 16 3.41 -3.28 9.98
C GLY A 16 3.55 -3.58 11.47
N PRO A 17 2.74 -2.93 12.32
CA PRO A 17 1.65 -2.01 11.98
C PRO A 17 2.14 -0.69 11.34
N VAL A 18 1.28 -0.01 10.59
CA VAL A 18 1.60 1.26 9.92
C VAL A 18 0.51 2.30 10.11
N GLU A 19 0.95 3.55 10.20
CA GLU A 19 0.14 4.76 10.05
C GLU A 19 0.55 5.46 8.75
N ILE A 20 -0.42 5.90 7.96
CA ILE A 20 -0.20 6.48 6.63
C ILE A 20 -0.86 7.85 6.60
N GLU A 21 -0.05 8.90 6.47
CA GLU A 21 -0.54 10.26 6.21
C GLU A 21 -0.78 10.43 4.70
N MET A 22 -1.99 10.87 4.36
CA MET A 22 -2.43 11.11 3.00
C MET A 22 -2.22 12.58 2.60
N PRO A 23 -2.12 12.91 1.30
CA PRO A 23 -1.88 14.29 0.87
C PRO A 23 -2.97 15.31 1.24
N ASP A 24 -4.18 14.84 1.55
CA ASP A 24 -5.31 15.64 2.03
C ASP A 24 -5.33 15.82 3.56
N GLY A 25 -4.35 15.24 4.26
CA GLY A 25 -4.24 15.25 5.72
C GLY A 25 -5.04 14.15 6.42
N GLU A 26 -5.70 13.24 5.69
CA GLU A 26 -6.31 12.06 6.29
C GLU A 26 -5.23 11.07 6.76
N THR A 27 -5.45 10.45 7.92
CA THR A 27 -4.60 9.37 8.43
C THR A 27 -5.32 8.04 8.31
N VAL A 28 -4.67 7.06 7.69
CA VAL A 28 -5.17 5.69 7.56
C VAL A 28 -4.24 4.73 8.28
N GLU A 29 -4.81 3.88 9.13
CA GLU A 29 -4.05 2.92 9.93
C GLU A 29 -4.25 1.48 9.45
N SER A 30 -3.22 0.65 9.63
CA SER A 30 -3.33 -0.80 9.51
C SER A 30 -2.53 -1.52 10.58
N ASP A 31 -3.21 -2.38 11.33
CA ASP A 31 -2.66 -3.23 12.38
C ASP A 31 -2.02 -4.54 11.85
N ARG A 32 -2.01 -4.72 10.53
CA ARG A 32 -1.50 -5.95 9.90
C ARG A 32 0.02 -6.02 9.99
N VAL A 33 0.53 -7.22 10.24
CA VAL A 33 1.98 -7.52 10.23
C VAL A 33 2.66 -7.25 8.89
N THR A 34 1.90 -7.23 7.80
CA THR A 34 2.40 -6.90 6.47
C THR A 34 1.34 -6.14 5.70
N VAL A 35 1.72 -4.97 5.21
CA VAL A 35 0.85 -4.03 4.51
C VAL A 35 1.36 -3.85 3.08
N ALA A 36 0.43 -3.89 2.12
CA ALA A 36 0.73 -3.64 0.71
C ALA A 36 0.16 -2.27 0.32
N LEU A 37 1.03 -1.28 0.12
CA LEU A 37 0.63 0.05 -0.33
C LEU A 37 0.60 0.12 -1.86
N CYS A 38 -0.42 0.79 -2.37
CA CYS A 38 -0.63 0.96 -3.79
C CYS A 38 0.34 2.00 -4.36
N MET A 39 1.15 1.60 -5.33
CA MET A 39 1.99 2.54 -6.10
C MET A 39 1.44 2.82 -7.50
N CYS A 40 0.29 2.26 -7.87
CA CYS A 40 -0.27 2.38 -9.21
C CYS A 40 -1.47 3.33 -9.31
N HIS A 41 -1.96 3.83 -8.18
CA HIS A 41 -3.12 4.73 -8.06
C HIS A 41 -4.43 4.21 -8.71
N ARG A 42 -4.54 2.90 -8.97
CA ARG A 42 -5.76 2.26 -9.52
C ARG A 42 -6.60 1.53 -8.48
N SER A 43 -6.14 1.47 -7.24
CA SER A 43 -6.84 0.72 -6.20
C SER A 43 -8.14 1.41 -5.84
N LYS A 44 -9.22 0.64 -5.68
CA LYS A 44 -10.48 1.12 -5.11
C LYS A 44 -10.41 1.29 -3.60
N ASN A 45 -9.42 0.66 -2.96
CA ASN A 45 -9.15 0.74 -1.53
C ASN A 45 -7.86 1.53 -1.26
N TYR A 46 -7.58 2.56 -2.06
CA TYR A 46 -6.42 3.43 -1.86
C TYR A 46 -6.42 3.99 -0.42
N PRO A 47 -5.29 3.99 0.31
CA PRO A 47 -3.90 3.76 -0.14
C PRO A 47 -3.46 2.30 -0.26
N PHE A 48 -4.28 1.33 0.12
CA PHE A 48 -3.91 -0.09 0.07
C PHE A 48 -3.99 -0.67 -1.33
N CYS A 49 -3.18 -1.69 -1.60
CA CYS A 49 -3.21 -2.43 -2.85
C CYS A 49 -4.35 -3.48 -2.84
N ASP A 50 -5.22 -3.41 -3.84
CA ASP A 50 -6.33 -4.35 -4.07
C ASP A 50 -6.10 -5.25 -5.31
N THR A 51 -4.85 -5.35 -5.76
CA THR A 51 -4.42 -6.03 -7.00
C THR A 51 -4.78 -5.35 -8.32
N SER A 52 -5.41 -4.17 -8.34
CA SER A 52 -5.71 -3.39 -9.56
C SER A 52 -4.47 -3.01 -10.39
N HIS A 53 -3.26 -3.17 -9.83
CA HIS A 53 -2.02 -3.02 -10.59
C HIS A 53 -1.86 -4.08 -11.69
N ARG A 54 -2.40 -5.29 -11.47
CA ARG A 54 -2.43 -6.38 -12.44
C ARG A 54 -3.48 -6.03 -13.48
N LYS A 55 -3.12 -5.31 -14.54
CA LYS A 55 -4.02 -5.16 -15.69
C LYS A 55 -4.45 -6.57 -16.12
N ARG A 56 -5.77 -6.81 -16.16
CA ARG A 56 -6.31 -7.96 -16.89
C ARG A 56 -6.07 -7.66 -18.38
N ARG A 57 -5.33 -8.53 -19.05
CA ARG A 57 -5.46 -8.67 -20.51
C ARG A 57 -6.80 -9.32 -20.80
#